data_AF-A0A967WAS6-F1
#
_entry.id   AF-A0A967WAS6-F1
#
_cell.length_a   1.000
_cell.length_b   1.000
_cell.length_c   1.000
_cell.angle_alpha   90.00
_cell.angle_beta   90.00
_cell.angle_gamma   90.00
#
_symmetry.space_group_name_H-M   'P 1'
#
loop_
_entity.id
_entity.type
_entity.pdbx_description
1 polymer ?
#
loop_
_entity_poly.entity_id
_entity_poly.type
_entity_poly.pdbx_seq_one_letter_code
_entity_poly.pdbx_strand_id
1 'polypeptide(L)'
;RPVPIVIALVVIVSLMLPALPVQAVPWYPLPPQPGFEDGRVLSGAGVTYASPTLADLTGDGRLEIIVGGRDGWVYAVNANGGLLWQFNATAAINAVVQFPSASAINSAAAVGDLDGD
;
A
#
# COMPACT_ATOMS: atom_id res chain seq x y z
N ARG A 1 -23.01 -17.91 18.16
CA ARG A 1 -21.65 -17.71 18.73
C ARG A 1 -21.04 -16.54 17.97
N PRO A 2 -20.81 -15.38 18.59
CA PRO A 2 -20.31 -14.22 17.86
C PRO A 2 -18.80 -14.34 17.62
N VAL A 3 -18.36 -14.11 16.39
CA VAL A 3 -16.96 -14.00 16.00
C VAL A 3 -16.52 -12.55 16.28
N PRO A 4 -15.46 -12.30 17.06
CA PRO A 4 -15.01 -10.93 17.28
C PRO A 4 -14.26 -10.44 16.03
N ILE A 5 -14.78 -9.40 15.40
CA ILE A 5 -14.08 -8.62 14.38
C ILE A 5 -13.08 -7.73 15.12
N VAL A 6 -11.79 -7.98 14.93
CA VAL A 6 -10.71 -7.13 15.49
C VAL A 6 -10.46 -5.99 14.51
N ILE A 7 -10.98 -4.80 14.82
CA ILE A 7 -10.60 -3.56 14.13
C ILE A 7 -9.34 -3.05 14.81
N ALA A 8 -8.19 -3.16 14.15
CA ALA A 8 -6.94 -2.56 14.60
C ALA A 8 -6.97 -1.05 14.33
N LEU A 9 -7.42 -0.27 15.31
CA LEU A 9 -7.33 1.19 15.31
C LEU A 9 -5.93 1.60 15.80
N VAL A 10 -5.06 2.05 14.90
CA VAL A 10 -3.76 2.64 15.29
C VAL A 10 -4.01 4.04 15.84
N VAL A 11 -4.23 4.15 17.15
CA VAL A 11 -4.22 5.44 17.85
C VAL A 11 -2.77 5.79 18.18
N ILE A 12 -2.20 6.76 17.46
CA ILE A 12 -0.92 7.36 17.83
C ILE A 12 -1.16 8.22 19.07
N VAL A 13 -0.92 7.65 20.25
CA VAL A 13 -0.85 8.41 21.49
C VAL A 13 0.50 9.12 21.53
N SER A 14 0.52 10.38 21.08
CA SER A 14 1.64 11.30 21.31
C SER A 14 1.68 11.70 22.79
N LEU A 15 2.32 10.88 23.61
CA LEU A 15 2.71 11.27 24.97
C LEU A 15 4.10 11.90 24.94
N MET A 16 4.15 13.14 25.45
CA MET A 16 5.30 14.04 25.55
C MET A 16 6.55 13.35 26.09
N LEU A 17 7.51 13.07 25.19
CA LEU A 17 8.90 12.89 25.55
C LEU A 17 9.56 14.28 25.63
N PRO A 18 10.40 14.59 26.63
CA PRO A 18 11.17 15.83 26.61
C PRO A 18 11.98 15.87 25.32
N ALA A 19 11.86 16.96 24.57
CA ALA A 19 12.47 17.15 23.27
C ALA A 19 13.97 16.83 23.35
N LEU A 20 14.36 15.66 22.86
CA LEU A 20 15.76 15.37 22.59
C LEU A 20 16.24 16.41 21.57
N PRO A 21 17.46 16.95 21.71
CA PRO A 21 18.01 17.83 20.68
C PRO A 21 17.93 17.09 19.35
N VAL A 22 17.36 17.76 18.34
CA VAL A 22 17.07 17.23 17.00
C VAL A 22 18.36 17.06 16.19
N GLN A 23 19.38 16.44 16.80
CA GLN A 23 20.67 16.17 16.19
C GLN A 23 20.87 14.66 16.11
N ALA A 24 20.70 14.16 14.89
CA ALA A 24 21.12 12.85 14.41
C ALA A 24 20.51 11.66 15.17
N VAL A 25 19.24 11.39 14.92
CA VAL A 25 18.85 9.98 14.74
C VAL A 25 19.55 9.57 13.43
N PRO A 26 20.61 8.74 13.44
CA PRO A 26 21.11 8.17 12.21
C PRO A 26 19.90 7.49 11.59
N TRP A 27 19.64 7.67 10.29
CA TRP A 27 18.58 6.95 9.60
C TRP A 27 18.87 5.46 9.72
N TYR A 28 18.48 4.85 10.83
CA TYR A 28 18.47 3.42 11.01
C TYR A 28 17.43 2.98 9.99
N PRO A 29 17.80 2.13 9.02
CA PRO A 29 16.78 1.47 8.23
C PRO A 29 15.81 0.89 9.26
N LEU A 30 14.52 1.23 9.14
CA LEU A 30 13.53 0.64 10.04
C LEU A 30 13.79 -0.87 10.03
N PRO A 31 13.86 -1.52 11.20
CA PRO A 31 13.98 -2.97 11.23
C PRO A 31 12.93 -3.53 10.27
N PRO A 32 13.26 -4.56 9.47
CA PRO A 32 12.34 -5.10 8.48
C PRO A 32 10.97 -5.25 9.13
N GLN A 33 9.96 -4.58 8.56
CA GLN A 33 8.65 -4.61 9.19
C GLN A 33 8.14 -6.04 9.14
N PRO A 34 7.46 -6.55 10.19
CA PRO A 34 6.82 -7.86 10.13
C PRO A 34 5.97 -7.97 8.86
N GLY A 35 6.25 -8.96 8.00
CA GLY A 35 5.63 -9.11 6.67
C GLY A 35 6.38 -8.44 5.50
N PHE A 36 7.51 -7.77 5.75
CA PHE A 36 8.42 -7.18 4.75
C PHE A 36 9.88 -7.60 5.01
N GLU A 37 10.06 -8.78 5.61
CA GLU A 37 11.33 -9.24 6.18
C GLU A 37 12.42 -9.47 5.12
N ASP A 38 12.03 -9.72 3.87
CA ASP A 38 12.94 -9.91 2.73
C ASP A 38 13.41 -8.59 2.08
N GLY A 39 13.07 -7.44 2.65
CA GLY A 39 13.46 -6.14 2.09
C GLY A 39 12.86 -5.87 0.70
N ARG A 40 11.73 -6.50 0.36
CA ARG A 40 10.97 -6.18 -0.85
C ARG A 40 10.38 -4.78 -0.71
N VAL A 41 11.10 -3.84 -1.31
CA VAL A 41 10.59 -2.50 -1.55
C VAL A 41 9.85 -2.55 -2.88
N LEU A 42 8.65 -1.97 -2.92
CA LEU A 42 8.01 -1.61 -4.19
C LEU A 42 8.87 -0.51 -4.87
N SER A 43 8.30 0.45 -5.59
CA SER A 43 9.11 1.62 -6.02
C SER A 43 9.70 2.43 -4.87
N GLY A 44 9.22 2.21 -3.63
CA GLY A 44 9.51 3.06 -2.47
C GLY A 44 8.68 4.34 -2.45
N ALA A 45 7.79 4.53 -3.42
CA ALA A 45 6.87 5.66 -3.43
C ALA A 45 5.86 5.55 -2.28
N GLY A 46 5.68 6.65 -1.56
CA GLY A 46 4.72 6.70 -0.46
C GLY A 46 3.28 6.51 -0.94
N VAL A 47 2.50 5.76 -0.15
CA VAL A 47 1.04 5.74 -0.20
C VAL A 47 0.56 6.80 0.78
N THR A 48 -0.14 7.83 0.31
CA THR A 48 -0.58 8.94 1.20
C THR A 48 -2.09 9.11 1.25
N TYR A 49 -2.72 9.23 0.08
CA TYR A 49 -4.15 9.53 -0.01
C TYR A 49 -4.98 8.33 -0.48
N ALA A 50 -4.35 7.37 -1.16
CA ALA A 50 -4.97 6.09 -1.46
C ALA A 50 -5.08 5.22 -0.19
N SER A 51 -6.23 4.58 -0.03
CA SER A 51 -6.41 3.50 0.93
C SER A 51 -6.19 2.15 0.24
N PRO A 52 -5.61 1.16 0.91
CA PRO A 52 -5.48 -0.18 0.36
C PRO A 52 -6.86 -0.86 0.27
N THR A 53 -7.00 -1.76 -0.68
CA THR A 53 -8.17 -2.62 -0.87
C THR A 53 -7.77 -4.07 -0.72
N LEU A 54 -8.59 -4.87 -0.06
CA LEU A 54 -8.36 -6.29 0.14
C LEU A 54 -9.31 -7.10 -0.72
N ALA A 55 -8.78 -8.09 -1.45
CA ALA A 55 -9.57 -9.03 -2.25
C ALA A 55 -8.78 -10.34 -2.41
N ASP A 56 -9.48 -11.47 -2.51
CA ASP A 56 -8.86 -12.72 -2.94
C ASP A 56 -8.72 -12.66 -4.47
N LEU A 57 -7.48 -12.49 -4.95
CA LEU A 57 -7.16 -12.39 -6.37
C LEU A 57 -6.69 -13.73 -6.95
N THR A 58 -6.46 -14.73 -6.09
CA THR A 58 -5.87 -16.00 -6.49
C THR A 58 -6.79 -17.21 -6.30
N GLY A 59 -7.94 -17.00 -5.65
CA GLY A 59 -8.92 -18.04 -5.33
C GLY A 59 -8.45 -18.99 -4.24
N ASP A 60 -7.42 -18.63 -3.47
CA ASP A 60 -6.82 -19.48 -2.43
C ASP A 60 -7.43 -19.25 -1.03
N GLY A 61 -8.40 -18.34 -0.93
CA GLY A 61 -9.07 -17.96 0.30
C GLY A 61 -8.28 -16.99 1.18
N ARG A 62 -7.13 -16.47 0.72
CA ARG A 62 -6.35 -15.42 1.38
C ARG A 62 -6.58 -14.09 0.67
N LEU A 63 -6.54 -13.00 1.44
CA LEU A 63 -6.72 -11.67 0.88
C LEU A 63 -5.36 -11.09 0.44
N GLU A 64 -5.30 -10.66 -0.80
CA GLU A 64 -4.25 -9.81 -1.35
C GLU A 64 -4.52 -8.34 -1.02
N ILE A 65 -3.49 -7.52 -1.12
CA ILE A 65 -3.53 -6.07 -0.94
C ILE A 65 -3.34 -5.40 -2.29
N ILE A 66 -4.30 -4.54 -2.67
CA ILE A 66 -4.21 -3.66 -3.84
C ILE A 66 -4.03 -2.23 -3.36
N VAL A 67 -3.02 -1.52 -3.88
CA VAL A 67 -2.74 -0.14 -3.49
C VAL A 67 -2.15 0.70 -4.62
N GLY A 68 -2.55 1.98 -4.68
CA GLY A 68 -1.98 2.97 -5.58
C GLY A 68 -0.89 3.82 -4.92
N GLY A 69 0.21 4.08 -5.63
CA GLY A 69 1.33 4.88 -5.15
C GLY A 69 1.38 6.31 -5.70
N ARG A 70 2.24 7.14 -5.09
CA ARG A 70 2.60 8.51 -5.58
C ARG A 70 3.41 8.53 -6.88
N ASP A 71 3.85 7.37 -7.32
CA ASP A 71 4.59 7.11 -8.55
C ASP A 71 3.68 6.74 -9.74
N GLY A 72 2.39 6.57 -9.48
CA GLY A 72 1.38 6.40 -10.53
C GLY A 72 1.15 4.95 -10.87
N TRP A 73 1.71 4.06 -10.05
CA TRP A 73 1.58 2.62 -10.17
C TRP A 73 0.47 2.11 -9.24
N VAL A 74 -0.20 1.07 -9.72
CA VAL A 74 -1.03 0.18 -8.91
C VAL A 74 -0.24 -1.08 -8.65
N TYR A 75 -0.23 -1.53 -7.40
CA TYR A 75 0.44 -2.75 -6.96
C TYR A 75 -0.58 -3.73 -6.40
N ALA A 76 -0.45 -5.00 -6.74
CA ALA A 76 -1.08 -6.10 -6.03
C ALA A 76 0.00 -6.94 -5.36
N VAL A 77 -0.12 -7.12 -4.05
CA VAL A 77 0.81 -7.93 -3.25
C VAL A 77 0.02 -8.97 -2.46
N ASN A 78 0.60 -10.15 -2.29
CA ASN A 78 0.03 -11.19 -1.44
C ASN A 78 0.16 -10.86 0.05
N ALA A 79 -0.51 -11.64 0.89
CA ALA A 79 -0.51 -11.47 2.35
C ALA A 79 0.88 -11.49 3.01
N ASN A 80 1.91 -12.02 2.33
CA ASN A 80 3.29 -12.07 2.80
C ASN A 80 4.16 -10.92 2.23
N GLY A 81 3.55 -9.91 1.59
CA GLY A 81 4.27 -8.79 0.97
C GLY A 81 4.91 -9.12 -0.39
N GLY A 82 4.59 -10.28 -0.96
CA GLY A 82 5.10 -10.69 -2.28
C GLY A 82 4.32 -10.03 -3.41
N LEU A 83 5.02 -9.28 -4.28
CA LEU A 83 4.43 -8.73 -5.51
C LEU A 83 3.83 -9.83 -6.40
N LEU A 84 2.55 -9.69 -6.72
CA LEU A 84 1.84 -10.51 -7.71
C LEU A 84 1.90 -9.85 -9.09
N TRP A 85 1.50 -8.58 -9.17
CA TRP A 85 1.58 -7.78 -10.39
C TRP A 85 1.62 -6.28 -10.08
N GLN A 86 1.99 -5.49 -11.08
CA GLN A 86 1.99 -4.03 -11.03
C GLN A 86 1.57 -3.43 -12.37
N PHE A 87 0.94 -2.25 -12.33
CA PHE A 87 0.46 -1.54 -13.51
C PHE A 87 0.77 -0.05 -13.44
N ASN A 88 1.40 0.50 -14.49
CA ASN A 88 1.72 1.93 -14.57
C ASN A 88 0.54 2.71 -15.16
N ALA A 89 -0.42 3.07 -14.30
CA ALA A 89 -1.63 3.77 -14.71
C ALA A 89 -1.32 5.14 -15.32
N THR A 90 -0.37 5.88 -14.74
CA THR A 90 0.00 7.21 -15.25
C THR A 90 0.61 7.12 -16.65
N ALA A 91 1.51 6.18 -16.90
CA ALA A 91 2.08 6.00 -18.24
C ALA A 91 1.01 5.58 -19.26
N ALA A 92 0.09 4.69 -18.88
CA ALA A 92 -1.00 4.26 -19.73
C ALA A 92 -1.92 5.44 -20.13
N ILE A 93 -2.27 6.31 -19.16
CA ILE A 93 -3.09 7.50 -19.44
C ILE A 93 -2.31 8.48 -20.31
N ASN A 94 -1.06 8.79 -19.96
CA ASN A 94 -0.23 9.75 -20.69
C ASN A 94 0.07 9.34 -22.14
N ALA A 95 -0.03 8.04 -22.47
CA ALA A 95 0.10 7.56 -23.84
C ALA A 95 -1.08 7.97 -24.75
N VAL A 96 -2.24 8.30 -24.17
CA VAL A 96 -3.47 8.60 -24.92
C VAL A 96 -3.96 10.04 -24.78
N VAL A 97 -3.39 10.85 -23.87
CA VAL A 97 -3.79 12.26 -23.68
C VAL A 97 -2.66 13.24 -23.99
N GLN A 98 -2.98 14.37 -24.63
CA GLN A 98 -2.03 15.46 -24.93
C GLN A 98 -1.60 16.28 -23.70
N PHE A 99 -2.24 16.07 -22.54
CA PHE A 99 -1.91 16.73 -21.28
C PHE A 99 -1.56 15.67 -20.24
N PRO A 100 -0.27 15.46 -19.92
CA PRO A 100 0.13 14.41 -19.00
C PRO A 100 -0.52 14.61 -17.62
N SER A 101 -1.14 13.55 -17.14
CA SER A 101 -1.85 13.45 -15.86
C SER A 101 -0.91 13.33 -14.66
N ALA A 102 -1.45 13.64 -13.47
CA ALA A 102 -0.76 13.55 -12.20
C ALA A 102 -0.17 12.15 -11.95
N SER A 103 1.02 12.12 -11.36
CA SER A 103 1.73 10.88 -11.03
C SER A 103 1.18 10.18 -9.79
N ALA A 104 0.19 10.71 -9.08
CA ALA A 104 -0.26 10.12 -7.83
C ALA A 104 -1.66 9.53 -7.96
N ILE A 105 -1.81 8.28 -7.54
CA ILE A 105 -3.12 7.66 -7.34
C ILE A 105 -3.57 8.02 -5.93
N ASN A 106 -4.56 8.89 -5.83
CA ASN A 106 -5.06 9.42 -4.55
C ASN A 106 -6.39 8.81 -4.11
N SER A 107 -6.97 7.91 -4.91
CA SER A 107 -8.22 7.22 -4.63
C SER A 107 -7.97 5.80 -4.14
N ALA A 108 -8.88 5.29 -3.31
CA ALA A 108 -8.92 3.87 -3.00
C ALA A 108 -9.21 3.06 -4.28
N ALA A 109 -8.60 1.87 -4.39
CA ALA A 109 -8.91 0.94 -5.47
C ALA A 109 -10.30 0.31 -5.22
N ALA A 110 -11.03 0.02 -6.29
CA ALA A 110 -12.22 -0.82 -6.21
C ALA A 110 -11.91 -2.16 -6.89
N VAL A 111 -12.32 -3.26 -6.28
CA VAL A 111 -12.18 -4.61 -6.83
C VAL A 111 -13.55 -5.26 -6.84
N GLY A 112 -13.87 -5.93 -7.93
CA GLY A 112 -15.08 -6.71 -8.09
C GLY A 112 -14.83 -7.78 -9.14
N ASP A 113 -15.27 -8.99 -8.84
CA ASP A 113 -15.39 -10.07 -9.80
C ASP A 113 -16.54 -9.75 -10.77
N LEU A 114 -16.25 -9.85 -12.08
CA LEU A 114 -17.19 -9.47 -13.15
C LEU A 114 -17.68 -10.68 -13.95
N ASP A 115 -17.02 -11.83 -13.81
CA ASP A 115 -17.29 -13.06 -14.54
C ASP A 115 -17.82 -14.19 -13.67
N GLY A 116 -17.71 -14.09 -12.34
CA GLY A 116 -18.44 -14.94 -11.40
C GLY A 116 -17.84 -16.33 -11.21
N ASP A 117 -16.53 -16.48 -11.32
CA ASP A 117 -15.82 -17.75 -11.19
C ASP A 117 -15.46 -18.16 -9.74
#